data_AF-A0A5M8T060-F1
#
_entry.id   AF-A0A5M8T060-F1
#
_cell.length_a   1.000
_cell.length_b   1.000
_cell.length_c   1.000
_cell.angle_alpha   90.00
_cell.angle_beta   90.00
_cell.angle_gamma   90.00
#
_symmetry.space_group_name_H-M   'P 1'
#
loop_
_entity.id
_entity.type
_entity.pdbx_description
1 polymer ?
#
loop_
_entity_poly.entity_id
_entity_poly.type
_entity_poly.pdbx_seq_one_letter_code
_entity_poly.pdbx_strand_id
1 'polypeptide(L)'
;MQGKSMLPLAEGKSGVAWRKDWLYEYYEYPGFENVRPCRGVRTQRYKFIHFFTEPEEFELYDLEKDPDETTNLYGKPGYEELAAHLKERLAALRAETQDTYEYKPSGIPAHWELGVQTESGLKQNK
;
A
#
# COMPACT_ATOMS: atom_id res chain seq x y z
N MET A 1 20.71 4.49 3.94
CA MET A 1 20.35 3.40 3.02
C MET A 1 19.41 2.46 3.76
N GLN A 2 18.15 2.31 3.31
CA GLN A 2 17.13 1.51 4.04
C GLN A 2 17.15 0.00 3.72
N GLY A 3 17.88 -0.43 2.69
CA GLY A 3 17.94 -1.83 2.25
C GLY A 3 18.94 -2.71 3.01
N LYS A 4 18.84 -4.03 2.81
CA LYS A 4 19.87 -5.02 3.17
C LYS A 4 20.34 -5.74 1.92
N SER A 5 21.64 -6.01 1.81
CA SER A 5 22.21 -6.76 0.68
C SER A 5 21.59 -8.16 0.55
N MET A 6 21.21 -8.52 -0.68
CA MET A 6 20.74 -9.87 -1.03
C MET A 6 21.88 -10.89 -1.17
N LEU A 7 23.13 -10.42 -1.26
CA LEU A 7 24.28 -11.27 -1.61
C LEU A 7 24.41 -12.52 -0.71
N PRO A 8 24.29 -12.43 0.63
CA PRO A 8 24.38 -13.61 1.48
C PRO A 8 23.31 -14.68 1.18
N LEU A 9 22.10 -14.26 0.78
CA LEU A 9 21.05 -15.18 0.35
C LEU A 9 21.39 -15.83 -0.99
N ALA A 10 21.91 -15.04 -1.94
CA ALA A 10 22.32 -15.54 -3.26
C ALA A 10 23.49 -16.54 -3.19
N GLU A 11 24.38 -16.37 -2.19
CA GLU A 11 25.47 -17.30 -1.88
C GLU A 11 25.00 -18.57 -1.14
N GLY A 12 23.70 -18.70 -0.85
CA GLY A 12 23.15 -19.87 -0.16
C GLY A 12 23.51 -19.95 1.33
N LYS A 13 23.92 -18.84 1.96
CA LYS A 13 24.24 -18.83 3.40
C LYS A 13 22.96 -19.09 4.20
N SER A 14 23.05 -20.02 5.16
CA SER A 14 21.98 -20.29 6.11
C SER A 14 22.00 -19.27 7.27
N GLY A 15 20.85 -19.09 7.93
CA GLY A 15 20.75 -18.22 9.11
C GLY A 15 20.87 -16.72 8.83
N VAL A 16 20.82 -16.28 7.57
CA VAL A 16 20.86 -14.86 7.22
C VAL A 16 19.64 -14.16 7.82
N ALA A 17 19.89 -13.18 8.70
CA ALA A 17 18.84 -12.39 9.32
C ALA A 17 18.11 -11.52 8.27
N TRP A 18 16.99 -12.03 7.78
CA TRP A 18 16.19 -11.40 6.75
C TRP A 18 14.99 -10.62 7.29
N ARG A 19 14.46 -9.70 6.48
CA ARG A 19 13.26 -8.93 6.85
C ARG A 19 12.03 -9.83 6.85
N LYS A 20 11.12 -9.59 7.80
CA LYS A 20 9.87 -10.35 7.98
C LYS A 20 8.65 -9.59 7.46
N ASP A 21 8.83 -8.31 7.20
CA ASP A 21 7.80 -7.39 6.74
C ASP A 21 8.38 -6.35 5.79
N TRP A 22 7.49 -5.67 5.09
CA TRP A 22 7.78 -4.71 4.06
C TRP A 22 6.84 -3.51 4.21
N LEU A 23 7.42 -2.32 4.24
CA LEU A 23 6.70 -1.08 4.03
C LEU A 23 6.53 -0.84 2.52
N TYR A 24 5.35 -0.41 2.11
CA TYR A 24 5.13 0.18 0.80
C TYR A 24 4.24 1.42 0.93
N GLU A 25 4.46 2.38 0.05
CA GLU A 25 3.65 3.60 -0.06
C GLU A 25 3.41 3.89 -1.55
N TYR A 26 2.25 4.43 -1.87
CA TYR A 26 1.82 4.71 -3.24
C TYR A 26 1.15 6.09 -3.30
N TYR A 27 1.60 6.92 -4.24
CA TYR A 27 1.27 8.36 -4.30
C TYR A 27 0.93 8.78 -5.74
N GLU A 28 -0.09 8.19 -6.35
CA GLU A 28 -0.41 8.45 -7.76
C GLU A 28 -1.53 9.49 -7.93
N TYR A 29 -2.42 9.66 -6.95
CA TYR A 29 -3.57 10.55 -7.08
C TYR A 29 -3.21 12.04 -7.23
N PRO A 30 -4.00 12.84 -7.97
CA PRO A 30 -4.79 12.42 -9.13
C PRO A 30 -3.86 11.96 -10.25
N GLY A 31 -3.99 10.69 -10.64
CA GLY A 31 -3.11 9.99 -11.57
C GLY A 31 -3.87 9.35 -12.72
N PHE A 32 -3.19 8.53 -13.52
CA PHE A 32 -3.84 7.83 -14.63
C PHE A 32 -4.77 6.74 -14.11
N GLU A 33 -4.28 5.89 -13.19
CA GLU A 33 -5.07 4.83 -12.57
C GLU A 33 -5.96 5.35 -11.43
N ASN A 34 -5.76 6.61 -11.04
CA ASN A 34 -6.56 7.35 -10.05
C ASN A 34 -6.65 6.63 -8.70
N VAL A 35 -5.59 5.89 -8.35
CA VAL A 35 -5.53 5.12 -7.10
C VAL A 35 -5.31 6.09 -5.94
N ARG A 36 -6.19 6.02 -4.95
CA ARG A 36 -6.04 6.82 -3.72
C ARG A 36 -4.69 6.54 -3.07
N PRO A 37 -4.01 7.58 -2.59
CA PRO A 37 -2.69 7.40 -2.01
C PRO A 37 -2.80 6.57 -0.74
N CYS A 38 -1.89 5.62 -0.59
CA CYS A 38 -1.97 4.63 0.48
C CYS A 38 -0.59 4.23 0.99
N ARG A 39 -0.59 3.68 2.20
CA ARG A 39 0.59 3.10 2.85
C ARG A 39 0.19 1.77 3.45
N GLY A 40 1.11 0.82 3.45
CA GLY A 40 0.80 -0.49 3.98
C GLY A 40 2.00 -1.26 4.46
N VAL A 41 1.70 -2.28 5.26
CA VAL A 41 2.67 -3.27 5.71
C VAL A 41 2.27 -4.63 5.17
N ARG A 42 3.21 -5.30 4.53
CA ARG A 42 3.09 -6.71 4.15
C ARG A 42 4.00 -7.54 5.04
N THR A 43 3.40 -8.38 5.86
CA THR A 43 4.11 -9.41 6.66
C THR A 43 4.17 -10.73 5.88
N GLN A 44 4.67 -11.81 6.49
CA GLN A 44 4.63 -13.13 5.88
C GLN A 44 3.21 -13.61 5.57
N ARG A 45 2.23 -13.30 6.43
CA ARG A 45 0.85 -13.79 6.33
C ARG A 45 -0.18 -12.72 6.06
N TYR A 46 -0.04 -11.54 6.65
CA TYR A 46 -1.05 -10.49 6.54
C TYR A 46 -0.55 -9.30 5.73
N LYS A 47 -1.47 -8.65 5.01
CA LYS A 47 -1.29 -7.33 4.43
C LYS A 47 -2.29 -6.36 5.06
N PHE A 48 -1.79 -5.19 5.44
CA PHE A 48 -2.59 -4.12 6.01
C PHE A 48 -2.37 -2.84 5.20
N ILE A 49 -3.44 -2.19 4.79
CA ILE A 49 -3.45 -1.00 3.93
C ILE A 49 -4.19 0.12 4.64
N HIS A 50 -3.64 1.32 4.58
CA HIS A 50 -4.27 2.55 5.05
C HIS A 50 -4.31 3.57 3.91
N PHE A 51 -5.51 3.87 3.44
CA PHE A 51 -5.82 5.01 2.58
C PHE A 51 -6.05 6.22 3.48
N PHE A 52 -5.09 7.15 3.49
CA PHE A 52 -4.99 8.20 4.52
C PHE A 52 -5.56 9.56 4.08
N THR A 53 -6.18 9.63 2.90
CA THR A 53 -6.95 10.80 2.46
C THR A 53 -8.40 10.66 2.88
N GLU A 54 -9.02 11.74 3.32
CA GLU A 54 -10.41 11.73 3.78
C GLU A 54 -11.41 11.30 2.68
N PRO A 55 -12.36 10.40 2.98
CA PRO A 55 -12.48 9.64 4.23
C PRO A 55 -11.37 8.58 4.37
N GLU A 56 -10.75 8.50 5.55
CA GLU A 56 -9.77 7.43 5.83
C GLU A 56 -10.40 6.04 5.70
N GLU A 57 -9.69 5.13 5.05
CA GLU A 57 -10.12 3.75 4.87
C GLU A 57 -8.98 2.76 5.13
N PHE A 58 -9.34 1.55 5.56
CA PHE A 58 -8.41 0.51 5.93
C PHE A 58 -8.81 -0.83 5.32
N GLU A 59 -7.78 -1.60 4.95
CA GLU A 59 -7.94 -2.97 4.48
C GLU A 59 -6.99 -3.92 5.21
N LEU A 60 -7.47 -5.14 5.46
CA LEU A 60 -6.69 -6.20 6.10
C LEU A 60 -6.97 -7.53 5.39
N TYR A 61 -5.93 -8.19 4.90
CA TYR A 61 -6.03 -9.46 4.19
C TYR A 61 -5.16 -10.53 4.84
N ASP A 62 -5.67 -11.76 4.91
CA ASP A 62 -4.94 -12.97 5.32
C ASP A 62 -4.45 -13.70 4.07
N LEU A 63 -3.21 -13.42 3.65
CA LEU A 63 -2.60 -13.93 2.42
C LEU A 63 -2.40 -15.45 2.41
N GLU A 64 -2.50 -16.12 3.57
CA GLU A 64 -2.48 -17.58 3.64
C GLU A 64 -3.83 -18.19 3.24
N LYS A 65 -4.93 -17.52 3.61
CA LYS A 65 -6.30 -18.00 3.33
C LYS A 65 -6.94 -17.34 2.10
N ASP A 66 -6.49 -16.16 1.76
CA ASP A 66 -7.02 -15.28 0.70
C ASP A 66 -5.83 -14.68 -0.08
N PRO A 67 -5.09 -15.50 -0.85
CA PRO A 67 -3.93 -15.04 -1.62
C PRO A 67 -4.30 -14.03 -2.71
N ASP A 68 -5.56 -14.03 -3.14
CA ASP A 68 -6.11 -13.13 -4.16
C ASP A 68 -6.68 -11.83 -3.55
N GLU A 69 -6.59 -11.65 -2.23
CA GLU A 69 -6.93 -10.42 -1.52
C GLU A 69 -8.39 -9.96 -1.74
N THR A 70 -9.31 -10.92 -1.80
CA THR A 70 -10.72 -10.68 -2.14
C THR A 70 -11.59 -10.33 -0.95
N THR A 71 -11.13 -10.62 0.27
CA THR A 71 -11.93 -10.52 1.49
C THR A 71 -11.27 -9.60 2.51
N ASN A 72 -11.73 -8.34 2.55
CA ASN A 72 -11.30 -7.40 3.58
C ASN A 72 -11.78 -7.86 4.98
N LEU A 73 -10.85 -8.04 5.91
CA LEU A 73 -11.07 -8.46 7.29
C LEU A 73 -11.10 -7.30 8.28
N TYR A 74 -10.76 -6.09 7.84
CA TYR A 74 -10.76 -4.92 8.70
C TYR A 74 -12.19 -4.61 9.21
N GLY A 75 -12.32 -4.37 10.52
CA GLY A 75 -13.61 -4.15 11.18
C GLY A 75 -14.47 -5.40 11.40
N LYS A 76 -13.99 -6.60 11.00
CA LYS A 76 -14.68 -7.85 11.33
C LYS A 76 -14.33 -8.29 12.76
N PRO A 77 -15.31 -8.88 13.51
CA PRO A 77 -15.05 -9.38 14.85
C PRO A 77 -13.90 -10.39 14.91
N GLY A 78 -12.99 -10.21 15.87
CA GLY A 78 -11.84 -11.08 16.10
C GLY A 78 -10.54 -10.65 15.40
N TYR A 79 -10.56 -9.55 14.64
CA TYR A 79 -9.39 -9.00 13.94
C TYR A 79 -8.91 -7.66 14.52
N GLU A 80 -9.53 -7.17 15.59
CA GLU A 80 -9.27 -5.85 16.17
C GLU A 80 -7.84 -5.73 16.70
N GLU A 81 -7.38 -6.72 17.48
CA GLU A 81 -6.02 -6.76 18.02
C GLU A 81 -4.98 -6.89 16.90
N LEU A 82 -5.26 -7.69 15.87
CA LEU A 82 -4.39 -7.84 14.71
C LEU A 82 -4.26 -6.52 13.93
N ALA A 83 -5.38 -5.85 13.69
CA ALA A 83 -5.40 -4.56 13.01
C ALA A 83 -4.63 -3.50 13.80
N ALA A 84 -4.79 -3.45 15.13
CA ALA A 84 -4.03 -2.56 16.00
C ALA A 84 -2.51 -2.84 15.92
N HIS A 85 -2.12 -4.12 16.02
CA HIS A 85 -0.72 -4.53 15.91
C HIS A 85 -0.10 -4.16 14.55
N LEU A 86 -0.82 -4.38 13.45
CA LEU A 86 -0.32 -4.05 12.11
C LEU A 86 -0.26 -2.53 11.89
N LYS A 87 -1.17 -1.75 12.48
CA LYS A 87 -1.11 -0.28 12.47
C LYS A 87 0.13 0.23 13.21
N GLU A 88 0.45 -0.34 14.37
CA GLU A 88 1.69 -0.03 15.11
C GLU A 88 2.92 -0.42 14.30
N ARG A 89 2.92 -1.62 13.69
CA ARG A 89 4.05 -2.09 12.89
C ARG A 89 4.29 -1.20 11.67
N LEU A 90 3.23 -0.76 11.00
CA LEU A 90 3.29 0.20 9.91
C LEU A 90 3.93 1.52 10.37
N ALA A 91 3.50 2.07 11.52
CA ALA A 91 4.08 3.28 12.07
C ALA A 91 5.58 3.13 12.39
N ALA A 92 5.97 2.01 13.00
CA ALA A 92 7.36 1.69 13.29
C ALA A 92 8.22 1.61 12.03
N LEU A 93 7.75 0.88 11.01
CA LEU A 93 8.46 0.76 9.73
C LEU A 93 8.67 2.12 9.05
N ARG A 94 7.65 3.00 9.06
CA ARG A 94 7.80 4.36 8.52
C ARG A 94 8.86 5.14 9.28
N ALA A 95 8.85 5.10 10.61
CA ALA A 95 9.85 5.77 11.43
C ALA A 95 11.29 5.27 11.16
N GLU A 96 11.46 3.97 10.91
CA GLU A 96 12.76 3.37 10.55
C GLU A 96 13.33 3.93 9.24
N THR A 97 12.48 4.36 8.29
CA THR A 97 12.94 4.91 7.00
C THR A 97 13.47 6.33 7.08
N GLN A 98 13.11 7.07 8.12
CA GLN A 98 13.32 8.51 8.25
C GLN A 98 12.73 9.32 7.08
N ASP A 99 11.80 8.74 6.32
CA ASP A 99 11.11 9.44 5.25
C ASP A 99 10.08 10.41 5.85
N THR A 100 10.30 11.70 5.59
CA THR A 100 9.44 12.80 6.01
C THR A 100 8.54 13.29 4.88
N TYR A 101 8.44 12.54 3.77
CA TYR A 101 7.60 12.92 2.66
C TYR A 101 6.13 13.00 3.10
N GLU A 102 5.53 14.15 2.84
CA GLU A 102 4.10 14.38 2.98
C GLU A 102 3.49 14.42 1.60
N TYR A 103 2.48 13.58 1.38
CA TYR A 103 1.76 13.53 0.14
C TYR A 103 1.11 14.89 -0.15
N LYS A 104 1.39 15.41 -1.35
CA LYS A 104 0.76 16.60 -1.91
C LYS A 104 0.11 16.20 -3.22
N PRO A 105 -1.20 16.45 -3.41
CA PRO A 105 -1.83 16.21 -4.70
C PRO A 105 -1.01 16.90 -5.80
N SER A 106 -0.80 16.20 -6.92
CA SER A 106 0.02 16.68 -8.04
C SER A 106 -0.47 18.03 -8.60
N GLY A 107 -1.74 18.39 -8.35
CA GLY A 107 -2.40 19.55 -8.95
C GLY A 107 -2.70 19.36 -10.44
N ILE A 108 -2.34 18.19 -10.99
CA ILE A 108 -2.69 17.80 -12.36
C ILE A 108 -4.16 17.39 -12.33
N PRO A 109 -5.04 17.96 -13.17
CA PRO A 109 -6.41 17.52 -13.28
C PRO A 109 -6.46 16.02 -13.59
N ALA A 110 -7.51 15.33 -13.13
CA ALA A 110 -7.67 13.94 -13.49
C ALA A 110 -7.71 13.79 -15.03
N HIS A 111 -7.25 12.67 -15.58
CA HIS A 111 -7.14 12.54 -17.04
C HIS A 111 -8.48 12.75 -17.78
N TRP A 112 -9.61 12.43 -17.13
CA TRP A 112 -10.96 12.68 -17.65
C TRP A 112 -11.37 14.17 -17.62
N GLU A 113 -10.71 14.99 -16.80
CA GLU A 113 -10.82 16.46 -16.79
C GLU A 113 -9.93 17.12 -17.85
N LEU A 114 -8.85 16.43 -18.27
CA LEU A 114 -7.90 16.93 -19.27
C LEU A 114 -8.42 16.91 -20.72
N GLY A 115 -9.66 16.50 -20.95
CA GLY A 115 -10.31 16.60 -22.26
C GLY A 115 -9.59 15.84 -23.38
N VAL A 116 -8.81 14.80 -23.04
CA VAL A 116 -8.12 13.98 -24.04
C VAL A 116 -9.18 13.26 -24.86
N GLN A 117 -9.36 13.71 -26.11
CA GLN A 117 -10.16 12.97 -27.08
C GLN A 117 -9.52 11.59 -27.24
N THR A 118 -10.17 10.57 -26.70
CA THR A 118 -9.88 9.20 -27.09
C THR A 118 -10.21 9.09 -28.58
N GLU A 119 -9.29 8.55 -29.39
CA GLU A 119 -9.49 8.40 -30.84
C GLU A 119 -10.71 7.53 -31.19
N SER A 120 -11.32 6.85 -30.22
CA SER A 120 -12.65 6.28 -30.33
C SER A 120 -13.72 7.35 -30.05
N GLY A 121 -14.29 7.94 -31.10
CA GLY A 121 -15.32 9.00 -31.05
C GLY A 121 -16.66 8.63 -30.40
N LEU A 122 -16.67 7.92 -29.27
CA LEU A 122 -17.86 7.68 -28.45
C LEU A 122 -17.90 8.70 -27.32
N LYS A 123 -18.69 9.76 -27.55
CA LYS A 123 -19.11 10.68 -26.50
C LYS A 123 -19.93 9.90 -25.47
N GLN A 124 -19.42 9.77 -24.24
CA GLN A 124 -20.24 9.40 -23.10
C GLN A 124 -21.07 10.65 -22.73
N ASN A 125 -22.38 10.57 -22.96
CA ASN A 125 -23.33 11.60 -22.55
C ASN A 125 -23.63 11.47 -21.04
N LYS A 126 -23.84 12.63 -20.42
CA LYS A 126 -24.10 12.90 -19.00
C LYS A 126 -25.11 11.98 -18.32
#